data_AF-A0A952S0C0-F1
#
_entry.id   AF-A0A952S0C0-F1
#
_cell.length_a   1.000
_cell.length_b   1.000
_cell.length_c   1.000
_cell.angle_alpha   90.00
_cell.angle_beta   90.00
_cell.angle_gamma   90.00
#
_symmetry.space_group_name_H-M   'P 1'
#
loop_
_entity.id
_entity.type
_entity.pdbx_description
1 polymer ?
#
loop_
_entity_poly.entity_id
_entity_poly.type
_entity_poly.pdbx_seq_one_letter_code
_entity_poly.pdbx_strand_id
1 'polypeptide(L)'
;MEERELMTPADIHAFGVEILYKQLEKDGWVIDSADVLADIRTEPQLVAKKEGELAFFVVRTDVHPKRGRFEEGMEAFETLVRHAKAHGASCYFASIGIANAEGKTDEEMSVPVKGVGYNVQFDGLIRMELPPESADAAS
;
A
#
# COMPACT_ATOMS: atom_id res chain seq x y z
N MET A 1 14.94 21.99 -23.93
CA MET A 1 14.24 20.77 -23.48
C MET A 1 14.11 20.91 -21.99
N GLU A 2 12.90 20.96 -21.45
CA GLU A 2 12.75 20.85 -19.99
C GLU A 2 13.19 19.43 -19.61
N GLU A 3 14.27 19.32 -18.85
CA GLU A 3 14.63 18.06 -18.20
C GLU A 3 13.53 17.76 -17.19
N ARG A 4 12.64 16.84 -17.54
CA ARG A 4 11.59 16.39 -16.64
C ARG A 4 12.22 15.47 -15.61
N GLU A 5 11.98 15.76 -14.33
CA GLU A 5 12.51 14.96 -13.22
C GLU A 5 11.74 13.64 -13.09
N LEU A 6 12.46 12.53 -12.92
CA LEU A 6 11.86 11.22 -12.67
C LEU A 6 11.60 11.00 -11.19
N MET A 7 10.56 10.25 -10.87
CA MET A 7 10.31 9.78 -9.51
C MET A 7 11.34 8.72 -9.12
N THR A 8 11.87 8.86 -7.91
CA THR A 8 12.66 7.82 -7.26
C THR A 8 11.75 6.69 -6.73
N PRO A 9 12.29 5.51 -6.36
CA PRO A 9 11.50 4.48 -5.70
C PRO A 9 10.79 4.96 -4.42
N ALA A 10 11.41 5.86 -3.66
CA ALA A 10 10.80 6.47 -2.48
C ALA A 10 9.64 7.39 -2.87
N ASP A 11 9.78 8.19 -3.93
CA ASP A 11 8.70 9.03 -4.45
C ASP A 11 7.50 8.17 -4.91
N ILE A 12 7.77 7.04 -5.58
CA ILE A 12 6.73 6.11 -6.06
C ILE A 12 5.99 5.49 -4.87
N HIS A 13 6.73 5.06 -3.84
CA HIS A 13 6.14 4.53 -2.62
C HIS A 13 5.27 5.57 -1.90
N ALA A 14 5.81 6.76 -1.66
CA ALA A 14 5.10 7.87 -1.03
C ALA A 14 3.81 8.22 -1.77
N PHE A 15 3.88 8.29 -3.11
CA PHE A 15 2.70 8.55 -3.94
C PHE A 15 1.63 7.46 -3.78
N GLY A 16 2.03 6.20 -3.65
CA GLY A 16 1.15 5.09 -3.29
C GLY A 16 0.44 5.28 -1.96
N VAL A 17 1.19 5.67 -0.92
CA VAL A 17 0.64 5.94 0.41
C VAL A 17 -0.37 7.10 0.36
N GLU A 18 -0.09 8.16 -0.40
CA GLU A 18 -1.04 9.27 -0.60
C GLU A 18 -2.32 8.85 -1.33
N ILE A 19 -2.19 8.00 -2.37
CA ILE A 19 -3.33 7.44 -3.10
C ILE A 19 -4.23 6.68 -2.12
N LEU A 20 -3.63 5.80 -1.30
CA LEU A 20 -4.39 5.02 -0.34
C LEU A 20 -5.01 5.91 0.74
N TYR A 21 -4.27 6.88 1.28
CA TYR A 21 -4.79 7.86 2.24
C TYR A 21 -6.09 8.50 1.74
N LYS A 22 -6.07 9.05 0.53
CA LYS A 22 -7.23 9.72 -0.08
C LYS A 22 -8.37 8.74 -0.37
N GLN A 23 -8.05 7.49 -0.72
CA GLN A 23 -9.05 6.46 -0.95
C GLN A 23 -9.75 6.05 0.36
N LEU A 24 -8.98 5.86 1.43
CA LEU A 24 -9.50 5.53 2.76
C LEU A 24 -10.41 6.63 3.31
N GLU A 25 -10.03 7.91 3.16
CA GLU A 25 -10.90 9.05 3.54
C GLU A 25 -12.23 9.02 2.78
N LYS A 26 -12.20 8.78 1.47
CA LYS A 26 -13.42 8.67 0.64
C LYS A 26 -14.29 7.49 1.05
N ASP A 27 -13.66 6.39 1.46
CA ASP A 27 -14.34 5.18 1.92
C ASP A 27 -14.83 5.30 3.39
N GLY A 28 -14.65 6.46 4.03
CA GLY A 28 -15.15 6.77 5.37
C GLY A 28 -14.29 6.27 6.52
N TRP A 29 -13.01 5.94 6.26
CA TRP A 29 -12.04 5.68 7.30
C TRP A 29 -11.55 6.99 7.92
N VAL A 30 -11.34 6.97 9.23
CA VAL A 30 -10.70 8.05 9.98
C VAL A 30 -9.24 7.68 10.17
N ILE A 31 -8.33 8.40 9.54
CA ILE A 31 -6.88 8.14 9.65
C ILE A 31 -6.38 8.60 11.03
N ASP A 32 -5.83 7.66 11.80
CA ASP A 32 -5.21 7.94 13.11
C ASP A 32 -3.74 8.36 12.92
N SER A 33 -3.03 7.71 11.99
CA SER A 33 -1.65 8.04 11.64
C SER A 33 -1.35 7.66 10.19
N ALA A 34 -0.59 8.50 9.49
CA ALA A 34 -0.04 8.19 8.19
C ALA A 34 1.38 8.78 8.10
N ASP A 35 2.35 7.97 7.72
CA ASP A 35 3.69 8.43 7.39
C ASP A 35 3.92 8.25 5.89
N VAL A 36 3.70 9.32 5.14
CA VAL A 36 3.81 9.31 3.67
C VAL A 36 5.25 9.18 3.20
N LEU A 37 6.22 9.67 3.99
CA LEU A 37 7.63 9.68 3.63
C LEU A 37 8.43 8.55 4.29
N ALA A 38 7.73 7.66 5.00
CA ALA A 38 8.30 6.48 5.59
C ALA A 38 9.03 5.60 4.56
N ASP A 39 10.09 4.94 5.02
CA ASP A 39 10.71 3.85 4.26
C ASP A 39 9.68 2.73 4.07
N ILE A 40 9.76 2.04 2.93
CA ILE A 40 8.86 0.92 2.57
C ILE A 40 8.77 -0.17 3.65
N ARG A 41 9.80 -0.31 4.50
CA ARG A 41 9.87 -1.26 5.62
C ARG A 41 9.38 -0.69 6.95
N THR A 42 8.99 0.57 7.01
CA THR A 42 8.40 1.19 8.20
C THR A 42 6.90 0.91 8.19
N GLU A 43 6.52 -0.21 8.79
CA GLU A 43 5.16 -0.73 8.74
C GLU A 43 4.47 -0.65 10.10
N PRO A 44 3.16 -0.35 10.15
CA PRO A 44 2.30 -0.02 9.00
C PRO A 44 2.53 1.41 8.48
N GLN A 45 2.24 1.65 7.19
CA GLN A 45 2.33 3.00 6.61
C GLN A 45 1.15 3.89 7.01
N LEU A 46 -0.04 3.29 7.16
CA LEU A 46 -1.21 3.98 7.71
C LEU A 46 -1.89 3.16 8.79
N VAL A 47 -2.51 3.87 9.72
CA VAL A 47 -3.43 3.33 10.72
C VAL A 47 -4.71 4.13 10.62
N ALA A 48 -5.84 3.45 10.49
CA ALA A 48 -7.14 4.10 10.40
C ALA A 48 -8.21 3.31 11.15
N LYS A 49 -9.31 3.99 11.47
CA LYS A 49 -10.48 3.42 12.13
C LYS A 49 -11.73 3.60 11.29
N LYS A 50 -12.58 2.58 11.27
CA LYS A 50 -13.90 2.65 10.67
C LYS A 50 -14.86 1.74 11.43
N GLU A 51 -16.01 2.27 11.83
CA GLU A 51 -17.07 1.48 12.48
C GLU A 51 -16.62 0.65 13.70
N GLY A 52 -15.64 1.16 14.46
CA GLY A 52 -15.07 0.49 15.63
C GLY A 52 -13.94 -0.50 15.33
N GLU A 53 -13.64 -0.77 14.06
CA GLU A 53 -12.47 -1.52 13.63
C GLU A 53 -11.24 -0.60 13.56
N LEU A 54 -10.13 -1.06 14.13
CA LEU A 54 -8.79 -0.50 13.92
C LEU A 54 -8.10 -1.31 12.81
N ALA A 55 -7.49 -0.63 11.85
CA ALA A 55 -6.84 -1.27 10.72
C ALA A 55 -5.45 -0.69 10.47
N PHE A 56 -4.50 -1.58 10.21
CA PHE A 56 -3.14 -1.30 9.77
C PHE A 56 -3.06 -1.55 8.27
N PHE A 57 -2.47 -0.61 7.54
CA PHE A 57 -2.37 -0.66 6.08
C PHE A 57 -0.91 -0.72 5.65
N VAL A 58 -0.61 -1.74 4.86
CA VAL A 58 0.68 -1.97 4.22
C VAL A 58 0.54 -1.68 2.73
N VAL A 59 1.39 -0.79 2.21
CA VAL A 59 1.28 -0.28 0.83
C VAL A 59 2.47 -0.71 0.02
N ARG A 60 2.21 -1.24 -1.18
CA ARG A 60 3.23 -1.42 -2.20
C ARG A 60 2.77 -0.78 -3.50
N THR A 61 3.70 -0.12 -4.17
CA THR A 61 3.41 0.62 -5.41
C THR A 61 4.49 0.37 -6.43
N ASP A 62 4.08 0.17 -7.67
CA ASP A 62 4.97 0.02 -8.81
C ASP A 62 4.35 0.72 -10.03
N VAL A 63 5.13 0.87 -11.09
CA VAL A 63 4.75 1.59 -12.30
C VAL A 63 4.30 0.60 -13.38
N HIS A 64 3.39 1.04 -14.26
CA HIS A 64 2.90 0.27 -15.40
C HIS A 64 4.04 -0.43 -16.16
N PRO A 65 3.88 -1.68 -16.59
CA PRO A 65 2.68 -2.53 -16.48
C PRO A 65 2.56 -3.30 -15.16
N LYS A 66 3.43 -3.01 -14.20
CA LYS A 66 3.44 -3.68 -12.91
C LYS A 66 2.57 -2.94 -11.89
N ARG A 67 2.41 -3.60 -10.75
CA ARG A 67 1.80 -3.08 -9.54
C ARG A 67 2.65 -3.53 -8.36
N GLY A 68 2.52 -2.83 -7.24
CA GLY A 68 3.23 -3.18 -6.03
C GLY A 68 2.91 -4.61 -5.59
N ARG A 69 3.96 -5.41 -5.36
CA ARG A 69 3.85 -6.79 -4.88
C ARG A 69 4.43 -6.88 -3.49
N PHE A 70 3.95 -7.85 -2.73
CA PHE A 70 4.54 -8.25 -1.47
C PHE A 70 5.59 -9.34 -1.77
N GLU A 71 6.87 -9.01 -1.61
CA GLU A 71 8.02 -9.86 -1.99
C GLU A 71 8.87 -10.25 -0.77
N GLU A 72 8.55 -9.73 0.41
CA GLU A 72 9.27 -9.90 1.67
C GLU A 72 9.13 -11.31 2.27
N GLY A 73 8.23 -12.13 1.71
CA GLY A 73 8.04 -13.54 2.09
C GLY A 73 7.09 -13.77 3.26
N MET A 74 6.87 -15.05 3.59
CA MET A 74 5.86 -15.45 4.58
C MET A 74 6.19 -14.95 6.00
N GLU A 75 7.46 -14.89 6.39
CA GLU A 75 7.86 -14.43 7.73
C GLU A 75 7.46 -12.96 7.98
N ALA A 76 7.66 -12.09 6.97
CA ALA A 76 7.25 -10.70 7.04
C ALA A 76 5.72 -10.59 7.11
N PHE A 77 5.01 -11.37 6.28
CA PHE A 77 3.55 -11.45 6.31
C PHE A 77 3.03 -11.84 7.71
N GLU A 78 3.58 -12.90 8.30
CA GLU A 78 3.20 -13.35 9.64
C GLU A 78 3.47 -12.29 10.70
N THR A 79 4.62 -11.63 10.62
CA THR A 79 5.02 -10.57 11.56
C THR A 79 4.03 -9.42 11.53
N LEU A 80 3.63 -8.97 10.34
CA LEU A 80 2.65 -7.89 10.15
C LEU A 80 1.28 -8.25 10.72
N VAL A 81 0.78 -9.45 10.41
CA VAL A 81 -0.53 -9.90 10.90
C VAL A 81 -0.52 -10.05 12.42
N ARG A 82 0.54 -10.64 13.00
CA ARG A 82 0.68 -10.77 14.46
C ARG A 82 0.81 -9.41 15.14
N HIS A 83 1.55 -8.48 14.55
CA HIS A 83 1.68 -7.11 15.06
C HIS A 83 0.32 -6.40 15.08
N ALA A 84 -0.43 -6.42 13.98
CA ALA A 84 -1.78 -5.84 13.95
C ALA A 84 -2.70 -6.49 15.00
N LYS A 85 -2.72 -7.83 15.06
CA LYS A 85 -3.54 -8.59 16.02
C LYS A 85 -3.20 -8.26 17.48
N ALA A 86 -1.92 -8.09 17.82
CA ALA A 86 -1.48 -7.72 19.16
C ALA A 86 -2.01 -6.34 19.60
N HIS A 87 -2.30 -5.46 18.63
CA HIS A 87 -2.89 -4.14 18.85
C HIS A 87 -4.43 -4.13 18.70
N GLY A 88 -5.06 -5.29 18.52
CA GLY A 88 -6.51 -5.39 18.27
C GLY A 88 -6.92 -4.83 16.90
N ALA A 89 -5.97 -4.78 15.95
CA ALA A 89 -6.17 -4.25 14.61
C ALA A 89 -6.23 -5.38 13.56
N SER A 90 -6.96 -5.13 12.48
CA SER A 90 -6.85 -5.89 11.23
C SER A 90 -5.63 -5.43 10.42
N CYS A 91 -5.00 -6.34 9.68
CA CYS A 91 -3.93 -5.99 8.74
C CYS A 91 -4.47 -6.04 7.31
N TYR A 92 -4.26 -4.98 6.54
CA TYR A 92 -4.65 -4.87 5.14
C TYR A 92 -3.45 -4.55 4.26
N PHE A 93 -3.43 -5.15 3.08
CA PHE A 93 -2.46 -4.90 2.04
C PHE A 93 -3.11 -4.18 0.87
N ALA A 94 -2.43 -3.14 0.36
CA ALA A 94 -2.81 -2.39 -0.83
C ALA A 94 -1.74 -2.55 -1.91
N SER A 95 -2.12 -3.22 -3.01
CA SER A 95 -1.33 -3.29 -4.24
C SER A 95 -1.76 -2.19 -5.19
N ILE A 96 -0.87 -1.24 -5.45
CA ILE A 96 -1.14 -0.08 -6.30
C ILE A 96 -0.23 -0.11 -7.53
N GLY A 97 -0.82 0.08 -8.71
CA GLY A 97 -0.12 0.41 -9.94
C GLY A 97 -0.35 1.86 -10.32
N ILE A 98 0.68 2.53 -10.82
CA ILE A 98 0.54 3.88 -11.39
C ILE A 98 1.02 3.87 -12.85
N ALA A 99 0.25 4.50 -13.73
CA ALA A 99 0.60 4.65 -15.14
C ALA A 99 0.64 6.15 -15.48
N ASN A 100 1.71 6.61 -16.10
CA ASN A 100 1.83 8.01 -16.49
C ASN A 100 0.70 8.38 -17.47
N ALA A 101 -0.14 9.34 -17.09
CA ALA A 101 -1.34 9.68 -17.85
C ALA A 101 -1.06 10.44 -19.16
N GLU A 102 0.16 10.97 -19.34
CA GLU A 102 0.58 11.59 -20.59
C GLU A 102 1.04 10.57 -21.63
N GLY A 103 1.35 9.35 -21.20
CA GLY A 103 1.83 8.28 -22.08
C GLY A 103 0.73 7.71 -22.97
N LYS A 104 1.04 7.49 -24.24
CA LYS A 104 0.15 6.89 -25.24
C LYS A 104 0.54 5.46 -25.60
N THR A 105 1.76 5.06 -25.25
CA THR A 105 2.28 3.69 -25.41
C THR A 105 2.57 3.08 -24.04
N ASP A 106 2.70 1.75 -23.97
CA ASP A 106 3.09 1.06 -22.73
C ASP A 106 4.43 1.54 -22.18
N GLU A 107 5.39 1.82 -23.08
CA GLU A 107 6.69 2.36 -22.71
C GLU A 107 6.56 3.75 -22.09
N GLU A 108 5.78 4.65 -22.68
CA GLU A 108 5.57 6.00 -22.15
C GLU A 108 4.80 5.99 -20.82
N MET A 109 3.78 5.12 -20.70
CA MET A 109 3.02 4.93 -19.46
C MET A 109 3.89 4.38 -18.31
N SER A 110 4.99 3.69 -18.64
CA SER A 110 5.95 3.14 -17.67
C SER A 110 6.95 4.17 -17.12
N VAL A 111 6.99 5.40 -17.65
CA VAL A 111 7.97 6.42 -17.24
C VAL A 111 7.41 7.26 -16.10
N PRO A 112 7.96 7.18 -14.87
CA PRO A 112 7.40 7.91 -13.75
C PRO A 112 7.98 9.32 -13.68
N VAL A 113 7.27 10.31 -14.23
CA VAL A 113 7.66 11.72 -14.27
C VAL A 113 7.02 12.50 -13.12
N LYS A 114 7.79 13.36 -12.43
CA LYS A 114 7.25 14.26 -11.40
C LYS A 114 6.36 15.34 -12.01
N GLY A 115 5.29 15.70 -11.29
CA GLY A 115 4.42 16.84 -11.63
C GLY A 115 3.37 16.56 -12.71
N VAL A 116 3.23 15.32 -13.19
CA VAL A 116 2.18 14.92 -14.14
C VAL A 116 1.07 14.11 -13.47
N GLY A 117 -0.05 13.95 -14.16
CA GLY A 117 -1.13 13.08 -13.72
C GLY A 117 -0.79 11.60 -13.92
N TYR A 118 -1.39 10.74 -13.09
CA TYR A 118 -1.27 9.29 -13.20
C TYR A 118 -2.64 8.64 -13.20
N ASN A 119 -2.80 7.63 -14.04
CA ASN A 119 -3.89 6.67 -13.94
C ASN A 119 -3.54 5.66 -12.84
N VAL A 120 -4.44 5.51 -11.88
CA VAL A 120 -4.24 4.62 -10.74
C VAL A 120 -4.94 3.29 -10.99
N GLN A 121 -4.21 2.21 -10.79
CA GLN A 121 -4.71 0.85 -10.81
C GLN A 121 -4.71 0.31 -9.39
N PHE A 122 -5.89 0.24 -8.78
CA PHE A 122 -6.08 -0.24 -7.41
C PHE A 122 -7.29 -1.19 -7.36
N ASP A 123 -7.04 -2.45 -7.01
CA ASP A 123 -8.07 -3.50 -6.98
C ASP A 123 -8.77 -3.62 -5.61
N GLY A 124 -8.47 -2.71 -4.68
CA GLY A 124 -9.00 -2.72 -3.32
C GLY A 124 -8.02 -3.29 -2.29
N LEU A 125 -8.55 -3.46 -1.08
CA LEU A 125 -7.79 -3.88 0.10
C LEU A 125 -7.84 -5.40 0.26
N ILE A 126 -6.68 -6.03 0.38
CA ILE A 126 -6.57 -7.46 0.70
C ILE A 126 -6.38 -7.59 2.20
N ARG A 127 -7.31 -8.24 2.89
CA ARG A 127 -7.14 -8.53 4.32
C ARG A 127 -6.11 -9.64 4.50
N MET A 128 -5.09 -9.37 5.31
CA MET A 128 -4.05 -10.33 5.66
C MET A 128 -4.44 -11.02 6.95
N GLU A 129 -4.69 -12.33 6.88
CA GLU A 129 -5.05 -13.14 8.04
C GLU A 129 -4.20 -14.41 8.06
N LEU A 130 -3.84 -14.84 9.26
CA LEU A 130 -3.27 -16.16 9.47
C LEU A 130 -4.41 -17.17 9.60
N PRO A 131 -4.23 -18.40 9.10
CA PRO A 131 -5.18 -19.46 9.38
C PRO A 131 -5.33 -19.59 10.90
N PRO A 132 -6.53 -19.92 11.40
CA PRO A 132 -6.69 -20.23 12.81
C PRO A 132 -5.72 -21.37 13.14
N GLU A 133 -4.83 -21.14 14.13
CA GLU A 133 -4.05 -22.24 14.69
C GLU A 133 -5.06 -23.31 15.11
N SER A 134 -4.95 -24.49 14.51
CA SER A 134 -5.73 -25.65 14.92
C SER A 134 -5.44 -25.90 16.39
N ALA A 135 -6.36 -25.51 17.26
CA ALA A 135 -6.35 -25.81 18.68
C ALA A 135 -6.69 -27.31 18.93
N ASP A 136 -6.04 -28.21 18.18
CA ASP A 136 -6.17 -29.66 18.27
C ASP A 136 -4.77 -30.28 18.29
N ALA A 137 -4.04 -29.99 19.36
CA ALA A 137 -2.86 -30.75 19.75
C ALA A 137 -2.61 -30.65 21.26
N ALA A 138 -3.64 -30.77 22.09
CA ALA A 138 -3.49 -31.16 23.51
C ALA A 138 -4.86 -31.33 24.17
N SER A 139 -5.40 -32.55 24.16
CA SER A 139 -6.01 -33.22 25.32
C SER A 139 -6.19 -34.70 25.00
#